data_AF-A0A7J9GM16-F1
#
_entry.id   AF-A0A7J9GM16-F1
#
_cell.length_a   1.000
_cell.length_b   1.000
_cell.length_c   1.000
_cell.angle_alpha   90.00
_cell.angle_beta   90.00
_cell.angle_gamma   90.00
#
_symmetry.space_group_name_H-M   'P 1'
#
loop_
_entity.id
_entity.type
_entity.pdbx_description
1 polymer ?
#
loop_
_entity_poly.entity_id
_entity_poly.type
_entity_poly.pdbx_seq_one_letter_code
_entity_poly.pdbx_strand_id
1 'polypeptide(L)'
;MINMAFSTDYGEGDDVFRFLRMDNDGNLRIYSTSESSGNITPTWAAVTDQCQVYGFCGNMGVCGYKDSNPVCGCPSQNFDPVDEHDGRKGCRRKVEIEDCPGDVTMLQLEHTKFLTYPPEVNDQTFTVGTVACRMNCLVSGSCIGSTLVADGSGICYMKTTDFISGYQGAVLPSTSFLKVRGQAVPNPSSYLDSSGKDNDSRLHAMVIIVVVLVTLLSLFAIVTGFWCWFYGGSEKSRRILAQYELVDYASGAPVKFSYKELQQSTKAFSERLGEGGFGAVYKGTLGNRMVVAVKQLEGIEQGEMQFRMEVATISSTHHLNLVSLVGFCSDGRHRLLVYEFLRNGSLDKFLFTSNDQSGKLLTWENRFNIALGTGRGITYLHEECRDCIIHCDIKPENILLDEGYTAKVSDFGLAKLMKPKDHRHLSLASIRGTRGYLAP
;
A
#
# COMPACT_ATOMS: atom_id res chain seq x y z
N MET A 1 39.71 -9.52 -5.60
CA MET A 1 39.20 -8.13 -5.61
C MET A 1 39.97 -7.39 -4.52
N ILE A 2 40.78 -6.39 -4.85
CA ILE A 2 41.53 -5.64 -3.83
C ILE A 2 40.56 -4.64 -3.22
N ASN A 3 40.17 -4.84 -1.96
CA ASN A 3 39.38 -3.85 -1.23
C ASN A 3 40.30 -2.67 -0.90
N MET A 4 40.09 -1.53 -1.54
CA MET A 4 40.80 -0.28 -1.25
C MET A 4 39.95 0.58 -0.29
N ALA A 5 40.57 1.07 0.78
CA ALA A 5 39.97 2.01 1.72
C ALA A 5 40.69 3.37 1.59
N PHE A 6 39.92 4.46 1.67
CA PHE A 6 40.42 5.83 1.56
C PHE A 6 40.12 6.60 2.84
N SER A 7 41.04 7.46 3.27
CA SER A 7 40.79 8.43 4.33
C SER A 7 39.86 9.54 3.85
N THR A 8 39.10 10.16 4.75
CA THR A 8 38.16 11.25 4.39
C THR A 8 38.85 12.48 3.82
N ASP A 9 40.13 12.68 4.15
CA ASP A 9 40.98 13.79 3.69
C ASP A 9 41.83 13.40 2.47
N TYR A 10 41.48 12.32 1.77
CA TYR A 10 42.24 11.84 0.63
C TYR A 10 42.23 12.88 -0.51
N GLY A 11 43.42 13.35 -0.89
CA GLY A 11 43.60 14.41 -1.91
C GLY A 11 43.64 15.84 -1.36
N GLU A 12 43.52 16.01 -0.04
CA GLU A 12 43.71 17.31 0.61
C GLU A 12 45.16 17.51 1.05
N GLY A 13 45.79 18.57 0.52
CA GLY A 13 47.05 19.19 0.98
C GLY A 13 48.32 18.34 0.81
N ASP A 14 49.43 18.98 0.44
CA ASP A 14 50.74 18.32 0.36
C ASP A 14 51.38 18.07 1.75
N ASP A 15 50.87 18.73 2.81
CA ASP A 15 51.48 18.75 4.16
C ASP A 15 50.70 17.90 5.21
N VAL A 16 50.10 16.78 4.80
CA VAL A 16 49.33 15.88 5.69
C VAL A 16 50.00 14.51 5.81
N PHE A 17 50.52 14.20 6.99
CA PHE A 17 51.02 12.87 7.32
C PHE A 17 49.87 11.97 7.74
N ARG A 18 49.80 10.78 7.13
CA ARG A 18 48.78 9.77 7.41
C ARG A 18 49.45 8.49 7.89
N PHE A 19 48.91 7.89 8.93
CA PHE A 19 49.37 6.59 9.42
C PHE A 19 48.21 5.71 9.82
N LEU A 20 48.40 4.41 9.65
CA LEU A 20 47.44 3.38 10.02
C LEU A 20 47.84 2.79 11.37
N ARG A 21 46.89 2.71 12.31
CA ARG A 21 47.14 2.19 13.65
C ARG A 21 45.99 1.27 14.08
N MET A 22 46.35 0.14 14.68
CA MET A 22 45.41 -0.66 15.48
C MET A 22 45.37 -0.07 16.88
N ASP A 23 44.20 0.38 17.32
CA ASP A 23 44.03 0.97 18.63
C ASP A 23 43.79 -0.09 19.72
N ASN A 24 43.87 0.34 20.98
CA ASN A 24 43.68 -0.53 22.15
C ASN A 24 42.23 -1.02 22.33
N ASP A 25 41.32 -0.57 21.47
CA ASP A 25 39.94 -1.03 21.37
C ASP A 25 39.75 -2.09 20.28
N GLY A 26 40.84 -2.53 19.63
CA GLY A 26 40.84 -3.57 18.60
C GLY A 26 40.37 -3.10 17.23
N ASN A 27 40.14 -1.79 17.05
CA ASN A 27 39.73 -1.22 15.77
C ASN A 27 40.93 -0.65 15.02
N LEU A 28 40.91 -0.77 13.70
CA LEU A 28 41.97 -0.29 12.82
C LEU A 28 41.55 1.06 12.25
N ARG A 29 42.36 2.10 12.46
CA ARG A 29 42.03 3.48 12.05
C ARG A 29 43.17 4.12 11.27
N ILE A 30 42.80 4.97 10.30
CA ILE A 30 43.72 5.91 9.68
C ILE A 30 43.64 7.21 10.44
N TYR A 31 44.80 7.73 10.81
CA TYR A 31 44.98 9.00 11.47
C TYR A 31 45.71 9.96 10.55
N SER A 32 45.29 11.22 10.60
CA SER A 32 45.92 12.32 9.89
C SER A 32 46.46 13.35 10.87
N THR A 33 47.62 13.93 10.55
CA THR A 33 48.20 15.04 11.29
C THR A 33 48.86 16.03 10.31
N SER A 34 48.70 17.32 10.58
CA SER A 34 49.42 18.39 9.85
C SER A 34 50.70 18.76 10.60
N GLU A 35 51.76 19.12 9.87
CA GLU A 35 53.00 19.64 10.46
C GLU A 35 52.79 20.88 11.34
N SER A 36 51.77 21.68 11.02
CA SER A 36 51.51 22.97 11.68
C SER A 36 50.74 22.86 12.99
N SER A 37 49.88 21.85 13.15
CA SER A 37 48.95 21.73 14.29
C SER A 37 49.32 20.64 15.28
N GLY A 38 50.03 19.59 14.84
CA GLY A 38 50.35 18.42 15.67
C GLY A 38 49.14 17.63 16.19
N ASN A 39 47.92 18.02 15.80
CA ASN A 39 46.69 17.37 16.22
C ASN A 39 46.42 16.14 15.37
N ILE A 40 46.36 14.99 16.03
CA ILE A 40 46.09 13.69 15.42
C ILE A 40 44.56 13.47 15.40
N THR A 41 43.98 13.36 14.21
CA THR A 41 42.54 13.13 14.04
C THR A 41 42.28 11.82 13.29
N PRO A 42 41.28 11.02 13.71
CA PRO A 42 40.89 9.83 12.96
C PRO A 42 40.11 10.24 11.70
N THR A 43 40.60 9.83 10.52
CA THR A 43 40.01 10.14 9.22
C THR A 43 39.39 8.91 8.54
N TRP A 44 39.56 7.73 9.11
CA TRP A 44 38.87 6.51 8.71
C TRP A 44 38.93 5.45 9.82
N ALA A 45 37.93 4.58 9.89
CA ALA A 45 37.91 3.42 10.78
C ALA A 45 37.39 2.17 10.04
N ALA A 46 37.98 1.01 10.32
CA ALA A 46 37.60 -0.26 9.71
C ALA A 46 36.19 -0.71 10.12
N VAL A 47 35.82 -0.44 11.36
CA VAL A 47 34.47 -0.63 11.89
C VAL A 47 33.97 0.69 12.46
N THR A 48 32.83 1.19 11.98
CA THR A 48 32.28 2.49 12.40
C THR A 48 31.62 2.42 13.78
N ASP A 49 30.91 1.33 14.06
CA ASP A 49 30.26 1.06 15.34
C ASP A 49 31.22 0.28 16.25
N GLN A 50 31.58 0.88 17.38
CA GLN A 50 32.56 0.31 18.30
C GLN A 50 32.10 -1.04 18.87
N CYS A 51 30.79 -1.23 19.09
CA CYS A 51 30.27 -2.50 19.61
C CYS A 51 30.24 -3.62 18.57
N GLN A 52 30.45 -3.31 17.29
CA GLN A 52 30.62 -4.30 16.23
C GLN A 52 32.07 -4.76 16.07
N VAL A 53 33.03 -4.12 16.76
CA VAL A 53 34.42 -4.55 16.78
C VAL A 53 34.49 -5.89 17.52
N TYR A 54 34.85 -6.95 16.80
CA TYR A 54 34.91 -8.30 17.33
C TYR A 54 35.87 -8.38 18.53
N GLY A 55 35.34 -8.82 19.67
CA GLY A 55 36.12 -9.01 20.89
C GLY A 55 36.38 -7.74 21.70
N PHE A 56 35.74 -6.60 21.38
CA PHE A 56 35.87 -5.37 22.18
C PHE A 56 35.54 -5.59 23.67
N CYS A 57 34.53 -6.43 23.97
CA CYS A 57 34.16 -6.80 25.33
C CYS A 57 34.75 -8.13 25.81
N GLY A 58 35.72 -8.70 25.09
CA GLY A 58 36.30 -10.01 25.41
C GLY A 58 35.34 -11.18 25.21
N ASN A 59 35.76 -12.37 25.66
CA ASN A 59 34.95 -13.58 25.50
C ASN A 59 33.71 -13.54 26.39
N MET A 60 32.56 -13.98 25.88
CA MET A 60 31.25 -13.97 26.54
C MET A 60 30.85 -12.59 27.06
N GLY A 61 31.47 -11.51 26.58
CA GLY A 61 31.08 -10.14 26.89
C GLY A 61 30.06 -9.62 25.88
N VAL A 62 29.12 -8.79 26.32
CA VAL A 62 28.14 -8.11 25.48
C VAL A 62 28.41 -6.61 25.52
N CYS A 63 28.64 -6.01 24.35
CA CYS A 63 28.78 -4.57 24.18
C CYS A 63 27.42 -3.91 23.99
N GLY A 64 27.17 -2.82 24.69
CA GLY A 64 26.04 -1.93 24.44
C GLY A 64 26.44 -0.48 24.64
N TYR A 65 25.51 0.44 24.45
CA TYR A 65 25.75 1.87 24.65
C TYR A 65 24.99 2.37 25.88
N LYS A 66 25.69 3.12 26.72
CA LYS A 66 25.09 3.96 27.77
C LYS A 66 25.37 5.41 27.41
N ASP A 67 24.30 6.15 27.11
CA ASP A 67 24.32 7.47 26.48
C ASP A 67 25.04 7.43 25.11
N SER A 68 26.35 7.63 25.08
CA SER A 68 27.18 7.56 23.87
C SER A 68 28.46 6.73 24.05
N ASN A 69 28.69 6.17 25.25
CA ASN A 69 29.90 5.42 25.55
C ASN A 69 29.63 3.91 25.44
N PRO A 70 30.49 3.15 24.76
CA PRO A 70 30.38 1.70 24.71
C PRO A 70 30.71 1.12 26.08
N VAL A 71 29.82 0.29 26.60
CA VAL A 71 29.95 -0.40 27.89
C VAL A 71 29.90 -1.90 27.68
N CYS A 72 30.73 -2.62 28.42
CA CYS A 72 30.80 -4.07 28.38
C CYS A 72 30.17 -4.66 29.63
N GLY A 73 29.33 -5.68 29.44
CA GLY A 73 28.71 -6.43 30.52
C GLY A 73 28.59 -7.91 30.19
N CYS A 74 28.32 -8.72 31.22
CA CYS A 74 28.06 -10.14 31.02
C CYS A 74 26.63 -10.38 30.53
N PRO A 75 26.36 -11.46 29.78
CA PRO A 75 25.06 -11.71 29.16
C PRO A 75 23.95 -12.00 30.17
N SER A 76 24.27 -12.48 31.36
CA SER A 76 23.31 -12.80 32.42
C SER A 76 24.00 -12.96 33.77
N GLN A 77 23.22 -13.15 34.84
CA GLN A 77 23.73 -13.41 36.18
C GLN A 77 24.39 -14.80 36.32
N ASN A 78 24.27 -15.66 35.29
CA ASN A 78 24.96 -16.95 35.22
C ASN A 78 26.48 -16.81 34.92
N PHE A 79 26.97 -15.59 34.72
CA PHE A 79 28.35 -15.27 34.38
C PHE A 79 28.92 -14.26 35.37
N ASP A 80 30.23 -14.35 35.60
CA ASP A 80 31.00 -13.35 36.34
C ASP A 80 31.96 -12.64 35.40
N PRO A 81 32.23 -11.34 35.60
CA PRO A 81 33.29 -10.67 34.87
C PRO A 81 34.63 -11.33 35.18
N VAL A 82 35.51 -11.40 34.17
CA VAL A 82 36.89 -11.89 34.36
C VAL A 82 37.68 -10.91 35.23
N ASP A 83 37.42 -9.61 35.08
CA ASP A 83 37.96 -8.52 35.88
C ASP A 83 36.82 -7.55 36.24
N GLU A 84 36.63 -7.28 37.54
CA GLU A 84 35.58 -6.38 38.02
C GLU A 84 35.82 -4.90 37.63
N HIS A 85 37.08 -4.52 37.36
CA HIS A 85 37.45 -3.15 37.02
C HIS A 85 37.58 -2.90 35.52
N ASP A 86 37.73 -3.96 34.71
CA ASP A 86 37.84 -3.88 33.25
C ASP A 86 36.90 -4.87 32.56
N GLY A 87 35.68 -4.41 32.26
CA GLY A 87 34.67 -5.20 31.56
C GLY A 87 35.07 -5.65 30.15
N ARG A 88 36.15 -5.11 29.56
CA ARG A 88 36.66 -5.56 28.26
C ARG A 88 37.41 -6.89 28.31
N LYS A 89 37.73 -7.39 29.51
CA LYS A 89 38.36 -8.71 29.70
C LYS A 89 37.39 -9.88 29.49
N GLY A 90 36.11 -9.60 29.31
CA GLY A 90 35.08 -10.61 29.10
C GLY A 90 34.52 -11.18 30.38
N CYS A 91 33.78 -12.28 30.21
CA CYS A 91 33.04 -12.95 31.27
C CYS A 91 33.33 -14.44 31.27
N ARG A 92 33.31 -15.04 32.46
CA ARG A 92 33.41 -16.48 32.67
C ARG A 92 32.09 -17.04 33.13
N ARG A 93 31.79 -18.28 32.79
CA ARG A 93 30.62 -18.98 33.33
C ARG A 93 30.84 -19.23 34.82
N LYS A 94 29.79 -19.11 35.61
CA LYS A 94 29.82 -19.54 37.02
C LYS A 94 29.92 -21.06 37.16
N VAL A 95 29.34 -21.78 36.19
CA VAL A 95 29.33 -23.24 36.13
C VAL A 95 29.57 -23.68 34.69
N GLU A 96 30.56 -24.54 34.49
CA GLU A 96 30.89 -25.07 33.16
C GLU A 96 29.86 -26.12 32.69
N ILE A 97 29.75 -26.27 31.38
CA ILE A 97 28.76 -27.15 30.73
C ILE A 97 29.24 -28.62 30.72
N GLU A 98 30.56 -28.85 30.67
CA GLU A 98 31.17 -30.19 30.60
C GLU A 98 30.97 -31.02 31.89
N ASP A 99 30.75 -30.35 33.02
CA ASP A 99 30.75 -31.00 34.34
C ASP A 99 29.49 -31.84 34.63
N CYS A 100 28.35 -31.63 33.95
CA CYS A 100 27.23 -32.59 33.99
C CYS A 100 26.37 -32.58 32.70
N PRO A 101 26.21 -33.71 31.99
CA PRO A 101 25.27 -33.82 30.88
C PRO A 101 23.82 -33.93 31.40
N GLY A 102 22.97 -32.92 31.17
CA GLY A 102 21.52 -33.04 31.35
C GLY A 102 20.76 -31.83 31.90
N ASP A 103 21.44 -30.80 32.42
CA ASP A 103 20.82 -29.60 33.00
C ASP A 103 21.20 -28.32 32.24
N VAL A 104 21.06 -28.36 30.91
CA VAL A 104 21.40 -27.25 30.02
C VAL A 104 20.13 -26.60 29.51
N THR A 105 20.07 -25.26 29.59
CA THR A 105 19.01 -24.45 29.00
C THR A 105 19.59 -23.41 28.05
N MET A 106 18.72 -22.77 27.27
CA MET A 106 19.09 -21.63 26.43
C MET A 106 18.62 -20.34 27.08
N LEU A 107 19.58 -19.49 27.45
CA LEU A 107 19.37 -18.08 27.79
C LEU A 107 19.00 -17.31 26.52
N GLN A 108 17.89 -16.58 26.55
CA GLN A 108 17.45 -15.72 25.46
C GLN A 108 17.93 -14.28 25.70
N LEU A 109 18.61 -13.71 24.72
CA LEU A 109 19.10 -12.33 24.70
C LEU A 109 18.43 -11.58 23.56
N GLU A 110 17.41 -10.80 23.89
CA GLU A 110 16.71 -9.96 22.94
C GLU A 110 17.59 -8.80 22.48
N HIS A 111 17.35 -8.35 21.24
CA HIS A 111 18.08 -7.25 20.63
C HIS A 111 19.60 -7.40 20.67
N THR A 112 20.08 -8.64 20.56
CA THR A 112 21.48 -9.01 20.72
C THR A 112 21.94 -9.87 19.54
N LYS A 113 23.10 -9.55 18.99
CA LYS A 113 23.79 -10.31 17.92
C LYS A 113 25.14 -10.83 18.44
N PHE A 114 25.41 -12.12 18.25
CA PHE A 114 26.73 -12.69 18.53
C PHE A 114 27.65 -12.57 17.32
N LEU A 115 28.85 -12.07 17.58
CA LEU A 115 29.95 -11.87 16.65
C LEU A 115 30.95 -13.01 16.81
N THR A 116 31.45 -13.53 15.68
CA THR A 116 32.45 -14.61 15.62
C THR A 116 33.57 -14.26 14.64
N TYR A 117 34.75 -14.85 14.84
CA TYR A 117 35.88 -14.74 13.90
C TYR A 117 36.46 -16.13 13.60
N PRO A 118 36.63 -16.52 12.31
CA PRO A 118 36.23 -15.77 11.11
C PRO A 118 34.71 -15.52 11.05
N PRO A 119 34.25 -14.50 10.28
CA PRO A 119 32.83 -14.25 10.06
C PRO A 119 32.14 -15.49 9.46
N GLU A 120 30.85 -15.63 9.74
CA GLU A 120 30.10 -16.89 9.68
C GLU A 120 30.22 -17.63 8.33
N VAL A 121 30.52 -18.93 8.40
CA VAL A 121 30.67 -19.80 7.21
C VAL A 121 29.30 -20.37 6.81
N ASN A 122 29.09 -20.67 5.53
CA ASN A 122 27.80 -21.20 5.02
C ASN A 122 27.28 -22.41 5.80
N ASP A 123 28.15 -23.29 6.28
CA ASP A 123 27.79 -24.52 7.01
C ASP A 123 27.21 -24.27 8.42
N GLN A 124 27.29 -23.04 8.91
CA GLN A 124 26.76 -22.61 10.21
C GLN A 124 25.47 -21.80 10.09
N THR A 125 24.92 -21.68 8.87
CA THR A 125 23.82 -20.77 8.55
C THR A 125 22.62 -21.55 7.98
N PHE A 126 21.44 -21.37 8.59
CA PHE A 126 20.22 -22.07 8.18
C PHE A 126 19.01 -21.13 8.21
N THR A 127 18.06 -21.31 7.31
CA THR A 127 16.79 -20.57 7.33
C THR A 127 15.75 -21.34 8.14
N VAL A 128 15.48 -20.90 9.37
CA VAL A 128 14.57 -21.56 10.31
C VAL A 128 13.87 -20.56 11.21
N GLY A 129 12.70 -20.92 11.75
CA GLY A 129 12.00 -20.08 12.74
C GLY A 129 12.71 -20.02 14.09
N THR A 130 12.33 -19.06 14.94
CA THR A 130 12.95 -18.79 16.26
C THR A 130 13.06 -20.02 17.16
N VAL A 131 11.98 -20.80 17.25
CA VAL A 131 11.96 -22.01 18.09
C VAL A 131 12.95 -23.05 17.57
N ALA A 132 13.00 -23.26 16.25
CA ALA A 132 13.92 -24.22 15.64
C ALA A 132 15.39 -23.77 15.77
N CYS A 133 15.69 -22.48 15.59
CA CYS A 133 17.04 -21.94 15.78
C CYS A 133 17.56 -22.22 17.21
N ARG A 134 16.73 -21.92 18.22
CA ARG A 134 17.03 -22.17 19.63
C ARG A 134 17.22 -23.66 19.92
N MET A 135 16.28 -24.50 19.48
CA MET A 135 16.27 -25.93 19.81
C MET A 135 17.40 -26.70 19.11
N ASN A 136 17.72 -26.37 17.86
CA ASN A 136 18.79 -27.04 17.13
C ASN A 136 20.15 -26.80 17.79
N CYS A 137 20.41 -25.58 18.29
CA CYS A 137 21.62 -25.32 19.06
C CYS A 137 21.59 -26.08 20.39
N LEU A 138 20.46 -26.09 21.11
CA LEU A 138 20.32 -26.79 22.39
C LEU A 138 20.70 -28.28 22.27
N VAL A 139 20.23 -28.95 21.23
CA VAL A 139 20.47 -30.38 20.98
C VAL A 139 21.89 -30.66 20.45
N SER A 140 22.47 -29.74 19.69
CA SER A 140 23.81 -29.92 19.10
C SER A 140 24.92 -29.76 20.14
N GLY A 141 25.71 -30.80 20.41
CA GLY A 141 26.78 -30.77 21.41
C GLY A 141 27.87 -29.72 21.16
N SER A 142 28.18 -29.43 19.90
CA SER A 142 29.21 -28.46 19.51
C SER A 142 28.73 -27.01 19.44
N CYS A 143 27.41 -26.78 19.53
CA CYS A 143 26.86 -25.43 19.51
C CYS A 143 26.90 -24.84 20.92
N ILE A 144 27.50 -23.67 21.09
CA ILE A 144 27.51 -22.96 22.37
C ILE A 144 26.48 -21.82 22.42
N GLY A 145 26.02 -21.35 21.26
CA GLY A 145 24.97 -20.35 21.12
C GLY A 145 24.52 -20.20 19.68
N SER A 146 23.47 -19.42 19.44
CA SER A 146 22.94 -19.17 18.10
C SER A 146 22.34 -17.76 18.00
N THR A 147 22.40 -17.13 16.83
CA THR A 147 21.76 -15.83 16.59
C THR A 147 20.74 -15.95 15.47
N LEU A 148 19.50 -15.55 15.73
CA LEU A 148 18.46 -15.41 14.72
C LEU A 148 18.35 -13.95 14.30
N VAL A 149 18.36 -13.70 12.99
CA VAL A 149 18.07 -12.38 12.41
C VAL A 149 16.59 -12.30 12.03
N ALA A 150 15.90 -11.32 12.60
CA ALA A 150 14.48 -11.05 12.45
C ALA A 150 14.19 -9.87 11.49
N ASP A 151 14.99 -9.75 10.43
CA ASP A 151 14.82 -8.76 9.34
C ASP A 151 13.90 -9.27 8.21
N GLY A 152 13.26 -10.42 8.41
CA GLY A 152 12.45 -11.13 7.40
C GLY A 152 13.19 -12.25 6.67
N SER A 153 14.53 -12.33 6.79
CA SER A 153 15.32 -13.41 6.17
C SER A 153 15.17 -14.76 6.90
N GLY A 154 14.86 -14.73 8.21
CA GLY A 154 14.75 -15.94 9.04
C GLY A 154 16.06 -16.72 9.18
N ILE A 155 17.19 -16.05 8.98
CA ILE A 155 18.51 -16.68 9.03
C ILE A 155 18.92 -16.90 10.49
N CYS A 156 19.29 -18.13 10.80
CA CYS A 156 19.85 -18.58 12.07
C CYS A 156 21.32 -18.95 11.89
N TYR A 157 22.18 -18.34 12.70
CA TYR A 157 23.61 -18.60 12.74
C TYR A 157 23.93 -19.43 13.98
N MET A 158 24.45 -20.65 13.81
CA MET A 158 24.97 -21.44 14.92
C MET A 158 26.40 -21.04 15.24
N LYS A 159 26.73 -20.93 16.53
CA LYS A 159 28.06 -20.56 17.01
C LYS A 159 28.70 -21.79 17.65
N THR A 160 29.79 -22.27 17.04
CA THR A 160 30.53 -23.46 17.49
C THR A 160 31.91 -23.13 18.04
N THR A 161 32.31 -21.86 18.07
CA THR A 161 33.60 -21.40 18.59
C THR A 161 33.46 -21.01 20.05
N ASP A 162 34.42 -21.36 20.90
CA ASP A 162 34.38 -21.01 22.33
C ASP A 162 34.58 -19.52 22.62
N PHE A 163 35.02 -18.75 21.62
CA PHE A 163 35.07 -17.30 21.69
C PHE A 163 33.85 -16.68 21.02
N ILE A 164 33.02 -15.97 21.80
CA ILE A 164 31.88 -15.19 21.32
C ILE A 164 31.90 -13.82 21.97
N SER A 165 31.71 -12.77 21.18
CA SER A 165 31.43 -11.41 21.66
C SER A 165 30.03 -11.03 21.23
N GLY A 166 29.26 -10.37 22.09
CA GLY A 166 27.91 -9.89 21.79
C GLY A 166 27.88 -8.40 21.49
N TYR A 167 26.92 -8.00 20.65
CA TYR A 167 26.47 -6.62 20.48
C TYR A 167 24.99 -6.54 20.79
N GLN A 168 24.60 -5.66 21.72
CA GLN A 168 23.22 -5.39 22.09
C GLN A 168 22.85 -3.93 21.81
N GLY A 169 21.68 -3.71 21.22
CA GLY A 169 21.18 -2.37 20.91
C GLY A 169 19.69 -2.39 20.62
N ALA A 170 18.94 -1.40 21.11
CA ALA A 170 17.46 -1.40 21.14
C ALA A 170 16.79 -1.60 19.76
N VAL A 171 17.47 -1.24 18.68
CA VAL A 171 16.95 -1.35 17.30
C VAL A 171 17.46 -2.58 16.55
N LEU A 172 18.29 -3.42 17.18
CA LEU A 172 18.82 -4.61 16.51
C LEU A 172 17.70 -5.63 16.29
N PRO A 173 17.44 -6.03 15.03
CA PRO A 173 16.44 -7.05 14.69
C PRO A 173 17.08 -8.43 14.83
N SER A 174 17.69 -8.73 15.97
CA SER A 174 18.38 -10.00 16.21
C SER A 174 18.15 -10.47 17.63
N THR A 175 17.91 -11.77 17.77
CA THR A 175 17.80 -12.44 19.07
C THR A 175 18.85 -13.52 19.13
N SER A 176 19.68 -13.47 20.17
CA SER A 176 20.71 -14.48 20.40
C SER A 176 20.31 -15.41 21.53
N PHE A 177 20.72 -16.66 21.42
CA PHE A 177 20.49 -17.71 22.40
C PHE A 177 21.82 -18.28 22.84
N LEU A 178 22.06 -18.38 24.14
CA LEU A 178 23.32 -18.88 24.70
C LEU A 178 23.04 -20.08 25.60
N LYS A 179 23.85 -21.14 25.47
CA LYS A 179 23.75 -22.27 26.39
C LYS A 179 24.26 -21.87 27.77
N VAL A 180 23.44 -22.13 28.78
CA VAL A 180 23.75 -21.95 30.19
C VAL A 180 23.26 -23.15 30.98
N ARG A 181 23.83 -23.38 32.16
CA ARG A 181 23.39 -24.43 33.08
C ARG A 181 22.30 -23.92 34.02
N GLY A 182 21.31 -24.77 34.32
CA GLY A 182 20.28 -24.50 35.32
C GLY A 182 19.25 -23.47 34.84
N GLN A 183 18.67 -22.70 35.76
CA GLN A 183 17.72 -21.65 35.38
C GLN A 183 18.46 -20.48 34.72
N ALA A 184 17.99 -20.05 33.55
CA ALA A 184 18.47 -18.82 32.92
C ALA A 184 18.05 -17.63 33.78
N VAL A 185 19.02 -16.92 34.35
CA VAL A 185 18.78 -15.74 35.20
C VAL A 185 19.21 -14.49 34.45
N PRO A 186 18.32 -13.86 33.64
CA PRO A 186 18.67 -12.68 32.87
C PRO A 186 19.12 -11.54 33.77
N ASN A 187 19.92 -10.62 33.23
CA ASN A 187 20.25 -9.40 33.93
C ASN A 187 18.98 -8.58 34.19
N PRO A 188 18.93 -7.80 35.29
CA PRO A 188 17.87 -6.81 35.49
C PRO A 188 17.83 -5.90 34.26
N SER A 189 16.64 -5.70 33.69
CA SER A 189 16.46 -4.83 32.53
C SER A 189 16.87 -3.41 32.86
N SER A 190 18.01 -2.96 32.35
CA SER A 190 18.57 -1.62 32.57
C SER A 190 17.77 -0.47 31.92
N TYR A 191 16.63 -0.77 31.31
CA TYR A 191 15.74 0.19 30.64
C TYR A 191 14.47 0.55 31.44
N LEU A 192 14.41 0.15 32.71
CA LEU A 192 13.31 0.46 33.62
C LEU A 192 13.85 0.86 34.99
N ASP A 193 14.74 1.86 35.05
CA ASP A 193 15.17 2.43 36.34
C ASP A 193 15.33 3.96 36.25
N SER A 194 14.18 4.62 36.15
CA SER A 194 14.00 6.01 36.54
C SER A 194 12.61 6.19 37.16
N SER A 195 12.39 5.55 38.31
CA SER A 195 11.31 5.96 39.22
C SER A 195 11.71 5.69 40.66
N GLY A 196 12.16 6.73 41.34
CA GLY A 196 12.45 6.70 42.77
C GLY A 196 11.19 6.41 43.58
N LYS A 197 11.24 5.30 44.33
CA LYS A 197 10.24 4.93 45.34
C LYS A 197 10.39 5.83 46.56
N ASP A 198 9.34 6.60 46.84
CA ASP A 198 8.80 6.77 48.21
C ASP A 198 7.37 7.35 48.27
N ASN A 199 6.64 7.44 47.14
CA ASN A 199 5.19 7.72 47.08
C ASN A 199 4.41 6.64 46.26
N ASP A 200 5.01 5.47 46.13
CA ASP A 200 4.82 4.53 45.02
C ASP A 200 3.53 3.70 45.06
N SER A 201 2.97 3.41 46.23
CA SER A 201 1.77 2.56 46.32
C SER A 201 0.48 3.23 45.83
N ARG A 202 0.35 4.55 46.02
CA ARG A 202 -0.82 5.32 45.56
C ARG A 202 -0.73 5.68 44.08
N LEU A 203 0.48 5.96 43.60
CA LEU A 203 0.74 6.20 42.18
C LEU A 203 0.61 4.93 41.35
N HIS A 204 1.12 3.78 41.81
CA HIS A 204 0.89 2.51 41.12
C HIS A 204 -0.60 2.12 41.09
N ALA A 205 -1.35 2.32 42.18
CA ALA A 205 -2.79 2.08 42.17
C ALA A 205 -3.52 3.01 41.18
N MET A 206 -3.17 4.30 41.14
CA MET A 206 -3.73 5.25 40.16
C MET A 206 -3.34 4.91 38.73
N VAL A 207 -2.09 4.51 38.48
CA VAL A 207 -1.60 4.11 37.16
C VAL A 207 -2.29 2.83 36.70
N ILE A 208 -2.48 1.83 37.57
CA ILE A 208 -3.23 0.61 37.24
C ILE A 208 -4.69 0.97 36.89
N ILE A 209 -5.34 1.84 37.65
CA ILE A 209 -6.70 2.29 37.36
C ILE A 209 -6.77 3.00 36.01
N VAL A 210 -5.81 3.88 35.71
CA VAL A 210 -5.73 4.60 34.43
C VAL A 210 -5.46 3.63 33.28
N VAL A 211 -4.53 2.68 33.43
CA VAL A 211 -4.24 1.66 32.40
C VAL A 211 -5.44 0.75 32.17
N VAL A 212 -6.16 0.35 33.23
CA VAL A 212 -7.39 -0.44 33.11
C VAL A 212 -8.48 0.39 32.42
N LEU A 213 -8.65 1.67 32.76
CA LEU A 213 -9.59 2.56 32.08
C LEU A 213 -9.24 2.77 30.60
N VAL A 214 -7.97 3.00 30.29
CA VAL A 214 -7.48 3.19 28.91
C VAL A 214 -7.63 1.90 28.11
N THR A 215 -7.32 0.74 28.68
CA THR A 215 -7.49 -0.55 28.01
C THR A 215 -8.95 -0.90 27.81
N LEU A 216 -9.83 -0.64 28.80
CA LEU A 216 -11.27 -0.82 28.65
C LEU A 216 -11.87 0.16 27.63
N LEU A 217 -11.44 1.43 27.60
CA LEU A 217 -11.85 2.40 26.59
C LEU A 217 -11.32 2.04 25.21
N SER A 218 -10.10 1.51 25.11
CA SER A 218 -9.53 1.04 23.84
C SER A 218 -10.25 -0.20 23.33
N LEU A 219 -10.57 -1.16 24.20
CA LEU A 219 -11.37 -2.32 23.85
C LEU A 219 -12.80 -1.92 23.49
N PHE A 220 -13.40 -0.97 24.21
CA PHE A 220 -14.70 -0.41 23.84
C PHE A 220 -14.63 0.32 22.50
N ALA A 221 -13.57 1.07 22.21
CA ALA A 221 -13.34 1.73 20.91
C ALA A 221 -13.09 0.71 19.79
N ILE A 222 -12.41 -0.40 20.07
CA ILE A 222 -12.20 -1.49 19.11
C ILE A 222 -13.51 -2.23 18.88
N VAL A 223 -14.27 -2.56 19.93
CA VAL A 223 -15.57 -3.24 19.80
C VAL A 223 -16.58 -2.33 19.11
N THR A 224 -16.69 -1.05 19.50
CA THR A 224 -17.55 -0.08 18.80
C THR A 224 -17.03 0.24 17.41
N GLY A 225 -15.72 0.20 17.17
CA GLY A 225 -15.09 0.33 15.87
C GLY A 225 -15.42 -0.86 14.96
N PHE A 226 -15.30 -2.07 15.47
CA PHE A 226 -15.72 -3.32 14.82
C PHE A 226 -17.24 -3.33 14.62
N TRP A 227 -18.04 -2.86 15.58
CA TRP A 227 -19.49 -2.75 15.47
C TRP A 227 -19.88 -1.68 14.44
N CYS A 228 -19.21 -0.53 14.41
CA CYS A 228 -19.36 0.50 13.37
C CYS A 228 -18.84 0.03 12.01
N TRP A 229 -17.89 -0.90 11.96
CA TRP A 229 -17.36 -1.43 10.71
C TRP A 229 -18.29 -2.51 10.14
N PHE A 230 -18.77 -3.42 10.97
CA PHE A 230 -19.69 -4.49 10.59
C PHE A 230 -21.14 -4.01 10.41
N TYR A 231 -21.63 -3.08 11.23
CA TYR A 231 -23.00 -2.54 11.13
C TYR A 231 -23.08 -1.13 10.53
N GLY A 232 -21.99 -0.35 10.55
CA GLY A 232 -21.92 1.00 9.97
C GLY A 232 -21.23 1.08 8.60
N GLY A 233 -20.78 -0.05 8.04
CA GLY A 233 -20.25 -0.18 6.68
C GLY A 233 -21.23 0.24 5.56
N SER A 234 -22.49 0.54 5.90
CA SER A 234 -23.47 1.13 4.98
C SER A 234 -23.63 2.65 5.13
N GLU A 235 -23.24 3.27 6.25
CA GLU A 235 -23.49 4.71 6.52
C GLU A 235 -22.23 5.58 6.34
N LYS A 236 -21.05 5.12 6.82
CA LYS A 236 -19.83 5.95 6.82
C LYS A 236 -19.15 6.03 5.45
N SER A 237 -19.15 4.93 4.68
CA SER A 237 -18.82 4.96 3.25
C SER A 237 -19.78 5.85 2.47
N ARG A 238 -21.07 5.88 2.84
CA ARG A 238 -22.07 6.73 2.17
C ARG A 238 -21.80 8.22 2.39
N ARG A 239 -21.26 8.63 3.55
CA ARG A 239 -20.93 10.04 3.84
C ARG A 239 -19.65 10.51 3.14
N ILE A 240 -18.62 9.66 3.07
CA ILE A 240 -17.37 10.01 2.37
C ILE A 240 -17.58 9.96 0.85
N LEU A 241 -18.34 8.97 0.34
CA LEU A 241 -18.75 8.91 -1.06
C LEU A 241 -19.65 10.09 -1.43
N ALA A 242 -20.64 10.45 -0.60
CA ALA A 242 -21.49 11.62 -0.85
C ALA A 242 -20.71 12.95 -0.88
N GLN A 243 -19.62 13.07 -0.11
CA GLN A 243 -18.79 14.28 -0.08
C GLN A 243 -17.85 14.38 -1.29
N TYR A 244 -17.40 13.25 -1.86
CA TYR A 244 -16.68 13.21 -3.14
C TYR A 244 -17.63 13.31 -4.35
N GLU A 245 -18.82 12.68 -4.30
CA GLU A 245 -19.85 12.72 -5.34
C GLU A 245 -20.47 14.12 -5.53
N LEU A 246 -20.60 14.92 -4.45
CA LEU A 246 -21.12 16.28 -4.54
C LEU A 246 -20.15 17.23 -5.27
N VAL A 247 -18.83 17.00 -5.12
CA VAL A 247 -17.79 17.81 -5.77
C VAL A 247 -17.67 17.46 -7.26
N ASP A 248 -17.80 16.17 -7.61
CA ASP A 248 -17.81 15.74 -9.03
C ASP A 248 -19.11 16.18 -9.74
N TYR A 249 -20.27 16.09 -9.10
CA TYR A 249 -21.54 16.57 -9.68
C TYR A 249 -21.52 18.08 -9.93
N ALA A 250 -20.89 18.87 -9.05
CA ALA A 250 -20.72 20.31 -9.23
C ALA A 250 -19.72 20.67 -10.36
N SER A 251 -18.83 19.73 -10.74
CA SER A 251 -17.81 19.93 -11.76
C SER A 251 -18.29 19.61 -13.18
N GLY A 252 -19.47 18.98 -13.33
CA GLY A 252 -20.05 18.59 -14.62
C GLY A 252 -19.33 17.45 -15.33
N ALA A 253 -18.32 16.84 -14.69
CA ALA A 253 -17.54 15.74 -15.23
C ALA A 253 -18.20 14.38 -14.90
N PRO A 254 -18.10 13.36 -15.78
CA PRO A 254 -18.62 12.03 -15.50
C PRO A 254 -17.91 11.35 -14.32
N VAL A 255 -18.68 10.79 -13.39
CA VAL A 255 -18.16 10.10 -12.19
C VAL A 255 -17.60 8.71 -12.56
N LYS A 256 -16.45 8.33 -11.98
CA LYS A 256 -15.93 6.96 -12.12
C LYS A 256 -16.53 6.05 -11.05
N PHE A 257 -17.27 5.03 -11.48
CA PHE A 257 -17.86 4.00 -10.62
C PHE A 257 -17.07 2.69 -10.68
N SER A 258 -17.04 1.95 -9.58
CA SER A 258 -16.59 0.57 -9.56
C SER A 258 -17.65 -0.39 -10.12
N TYR A 259 -17.22 -1.54 -10.65
CA TYR A 259 -18.14 -2.56 -11.15
C TYR A 259 -19.08 -3.06 -10.05
N LYS A 260 -18.56 -3.21 -8.82
CA LYS A 260 -19.33 -3.68 -7.66
C LYS A 260 -20.44 -2.70 -7.28
N GLU A 261 -20.19 -1.39 -7.32
CA GLU A 261 -21.21 -0.37 -7.08
C GLU A 261 -22.32 -0.45 -8.13
N LEU A 262 -21.96 -0.50 -9.42
CA LEU A 262 -22.97 -0.60 -10.49
C LEU A 262 -23.74 -1.92 -10.46
N GLN A 263 -23.09 -3.03 -10.09
CA GLN A 263 -23.75 -4.31 -9.88
C GLN A 263 -24.77 -4.21 -8.74
N GLN A 264 -24.46 -3.54 -7.63
CA GLN A 264 -25.40 -3.31 -6.53
C GLN A 264 -26.54 -2.38 -6.94
N SER A 265 -26.23 -1.25 -7.57
CA SER A 265 -27.21 -0.26 -8.03
C SER A 265 -28.21 -0.81 -9.05
N THR A 266 -27.81 -1.80 -9.85
CA THR A 266 -28.67 -2.50 -10.82
C THR A 266 -29.32 -3.78 -10.28
N LYS A 267 -29.14 -4.07 -8.98
CA LYS A 267 -29.59 -5.32 -8.34
C LYS A 267 -29.13 -6.55 -9.12
N ALA A 268 -27.82 -6.62 -9.36
CA ALA A 268 -27.15 -7.61 -10.21
C ALA A 268 -27.69 -7.65 -11.65
N PHE A 269 -27.85 -6.47 -12.27
CA PHE A 269 -28.29 -6.33 -13.66
C PHE A 269 -29.66 -6.99 -13.95
N SER A 270 -30.61 -6.83 -13.03
CA SER A 270 -31.89 -7.55 -13.05
C SER A 270 -32.96 -6.97 -13.99
N GLU A 271 -33.08 -5.65 -14.07
CA GLU A 271 -34.10 -4.98 -14.91
C GLU A 271 -33.47 -4.49 -16.21
N ARG A 272 -33.66 -5.25 -17.29
CA ARG A 272 -33.15 -4.94 -18.62
C ARG A 272 -34.08 -3.98 -19.36
N LEU A 273 -33.53 -2.87 -19.84
CA LEU A 273 -34.23 -1.83 -20.59
C LEU A 273 -34.14 -2.02 -22.12
N GLY A 274 -33.05 -2.64 -22.57
CA GLY A 274 -32.78 -2.93 -23.98
C GLY A 274 -31.52 -3.78 -24.18
N GLU A 275 -31.42 -4.35 -25.38
CA GLU A 275 -30.29 -5.13 -25.87
C GLU A 275 -30.04 -4.78 -27.34
N GLY A 276 -28.77 -4.66 -27.72
CA GLY A 276 -28.39 -4.48 -29.12
C GLY A 276 -26.98 -4.97 -29.37
N GLY A 277 -26.47 -4.73 -30.58
CA GLY A 277 -25.10 -5.14 -30.97
C GLY A 277 -23.97 -4.50 -30.17
N PHE A 278 -24.29 -3.53 -29.29
CA PHE A 278 -23.35 -2.82 -28.43
C PHE A 278 -23.43 -3.28 -26.96
N GLY A 279 -24.24 -4.29 -26.67
CA GLY A 279 -24.44 -4.84 -25.34
C GLY A 279 -25.82 -4.56 -24.77
N ALA A 280 -25.91 -4.54 -23.44
CA ALA A 280 -27.17 -4.52 -22.70
C ALA A 280 -27.32 -3.26 -21.86
N VAL A 281 -28.53 -2.73 -21.75
CA VAL A 281 -28.84 -1.57 -20.90
C VAL A 281 -29.74 -2.02 -19.76
N TYR A 282 -29.36 -1.65 -18.54
CA TYR A 282 -30.06 -2.00 -17.31
C TYR A 282 -30.51 -0.76 -16.56
N LYS A 283 -31.62 -0.85 -15.85
CA LYS A 283 -32.03 0.21 -14.93
C LYS A 283 -31.28 0.06 -13.61
N GLY A 284 -30.85 1.19 -13.05
CA GLY A 284 -30.20 1.23 -11.76
C GLY A 284 -30.72 2.37 -10.88
N THR A 285 -30.39 2.31 -9.60
CA THR A 285 -30.56 3.40 -8.65
C THR A 285 -29.26 3.61 -7.88
N LEU A 286 -28.67 4.79 -8.04
CA LEU A 286 -27.41 5.17 -7.37
C LEU A 286 -27.64 5.47 -5.88
N GLY A 287 -26.56 5.56 -5.10
CA GLY A 287 -26.63 5.82 -3.64
C GLY A 287 -27.33 7.13 -3.27
N ASN A 288 -27.25 8.13 -4.15
CA ASN A 288 -27.95 9.42 -4.05
C ASN A 288 -29.44 9.36 -4.48
N ARG A 289 -30.00 8.17 -4.72
CA ARG A 289 -31.37 7.90 -5.20
C ARG A 289 -31.65 8.32 -6.65
N MET A 290 -30.64 8.74 -7.41
CA MET A 290 -30.80 9.01 -8.84
C MET A 290 -31.08 7.70 -9.59
N VAL A 291 -32.15 7.69 -10.40
CA VAL A 291 -32.46 6.60 -11.31
C VAL A 291 -31.63 6.76 -12.58
N VAL A 292 -30.93 5.71 -12.98
CA VAL A 292 -29.97 5.73 -14.10
C VAL A 292 -30.18 4.57 -15.06
N ALA A 293 -29.69 4.73 -16.28
CA ALA A 293 -29.55 3.67 -17.27
C ALA A 293 -28.07 3.26 -17.37
N VAL A 294 -27.76 2.02 -17.03
CA VAL A 294 -26.41 1.46 -17.05
C VAL A 294 -26.24 0.60 -18.30
N LYS A 295 -25.50 1.11 -19.29
CA LYS A 295 -25.14 0.38 -20.52
C LYS A 295 -23.86 -0.43 -20.25
N GLN A 296 -23.97 -1.74 -20.28
CA GLN A 296 -22.84 -2.66 -20.23
C GLN A 296 -22.43 -3.02 -21.66
N LEU A 297 -21.21 -2.64 -22.02
CA LEU A 297 -20.66 -2.92 -23.35
C LEU A 297 -20.11 -4.34 -23.40
N GLU A 298 -20.37 -5.04 -24.50
CA GLU A 298 -19.92 -6.41 -24.75
C GLU A 298 -18.89 -6.45 -25.90
N GLY A 299 -18.02 -7.46 -25.89
CA GLY A 299 -16.94 -7.62 -26.88
C GLY A 299 -15.64 -6.92 -26.50
N ILE A 300 -14.50 -7.62 -26.61
CA ILE A 300 -13.19 -7.14 -26.12
C ILE A 300 -12.69 -5.92 -26.92
N GLU A 301 -12.62 -6.02 -28.25
CA GLU A 301 -12.07 -4.94 -29.08
C GLU A 301 -13.13 -3.89 -29.45
N GLN A 302 -14.31 -4.34 -29.89
CA GLN A 302 -15.39 -3.45 -30.31
C GLN A 302 -15.99 -2.67 -29.12
N GLY A 303 -16.22 -3.33 -27.99
CA GLY A 303 -16.72 -2.69 -26.78
C GLY A 303 -15.74 -1.69 -26.18
N GLU A 304 -14.44 -1.98 -26.18
CA GLU A 304 -13.40 -1.04 -25.75
C GLU A 304 -13.35 0.20 -26.65
N MET A 305 -13.43 0.02 -27.97
CA MET A 305 -13.44 1.13 -28.91
C MET A 305 -14.65 2.04 -28.68
N GLN A 306 -15.84 1.46 -28.56
CA GLN A 306 -17.08 2.21 -28.32
C GLN A 306 -17.05 2.92 -26.97
N PHE A 307 -16.56 2.25 -25.93
CA PHE A 307 -16.38 2.86 -24.62
C PHE A 307 -15.55 4.14 -24.70
N ARG A 308 -14.37 4.06 -25.33
CA ARG A 308 -13.48 5.21 -25.48
C ARG A 308 -14.12 6.32 -26.30
N MET A 309 -14.83 5.97 -27.36
CA MET A 309 -15.52 6.95 -28.21
C MET A 309 -16.65 7.65 -27.45
N GLU A 310 -17.51 6.91 -26.76
CA GLU A 310 -18.59 7.49 -25.96
C GLU A 310 -18.00 8.40 -24.88
N VAL A 311 -17.08 7.90 -24.05
CA VAL A 311 -16.43 8.71 -23.01
C VAL A 311 -15.76 9.96 -23.59
N ALA A 312 -14.99 9.85 -24.68
CA ALA A 312 -14.29 11.00 -25.26
C ALA A 312 -15.23 12.05 -25.89
N THR A 313 -16.41 11.63 -26.35
CA THR A 313 -17.33 12.52 -27.08
C THR A 313 -18.34 13.15 -26.14
N ILE A 314 -19.04 12.33 -25.35
CA ILE A 314 -20.16 12.81 -24.53
C ILE A 314 -19.71 13.47 -23.21
N SER A 315 -18.51 13.15 -22.70
CA SER A 315 -18.05 13.72 -21.42
C SER A 315 -17.90 15.25 -21.45
N SER A 316 -17.75 15.82 -22.63
CA SER A 316 -17.54 17.25 -22.86
C SER A 316 -18.73 17.95 -23.51
N THR A 317 -19.88 17.28 -23.63
CA THR A 317 -21.09 17.85 -24.23
C THR A 317 -22.21 17.96 -23.22
N HIS A 318 -22.83 19.13 -23.13
CA HIS A 318 -23.93 19.39 -22.20
C HIS A 318 -25.00 20.20 -22.93
N HIS A 319 -26.09 19.54 -23.34
CA HIS A 319 -27.17 20.18 -24.07
C HIS A 319 -28.51 19.54 -23.72
N LEU A 320 -29.60 20.33 -23.68
CA LEU A 320 -30.94 19.88 -23.27
C LEU A 320 -31.49 18.72 -24.11
N ASN A 321 -31.09 18.65 -25.38
CA ASN A 321 -31.50 17.62 -26.33
C ASN A 321 -30.46 16.51 -26.55
N LEU A 322 -29.48 16.36 -25.66
CA LEU A 322 -28.55 15.23 -25.63
C LEU A 322 -28.72 14.48 -24.30
N VAL A 323 -28.52 13.16 -24.33
CA VAL A 323 -28.51 12.36 -23.10
C VAL A 323 -27.25 12.66 -22.29
N SER A 324 -27.42 12.95 -21.01
CA SER A 324 -26.32 13.23 -20.10
C SER A 324 -25.63 11.94 -19.61
N LEU A 325 -24.31 11.89 -19.78
CA LEU A 325 -23.46 10.85 -19.18
C LEU A 325 -23.18 11.24 -17.72
N VAL A 326 -23.76 10.47 -16.81
CA VAL A 326 -23.57 10.62 -15.36
C VAL A 326 -22.20 10.09 -14.93
N GLY A 327 -21.74 9.01 -15.57
CA GLY A 327 -20.45 8.40 -15.22
C GLY A 327 -20.14 7.14 -16.00
N PHE A 328 -19.06 6.47 -15.61
CA PHE A 328 -18.56 5.27 -16.29
C PHE A 328 -17.86 4.31 -15.35
N CYS A 329 -17.70 3.06 -15.77
CA CYS A 329 -16.88 2.05 -15.11
C CYS A 329 -15.88 1.46 -16.11
N SER A 330 -14.62 1.37 -15.69
CA SER A 330 -13.51 0.78 -16.45
C SER A 330 -12.67 -0.12 -15.52
N ASP A 331 -13.30 -1.18 -15.01
CA ASP A 331 -12.70 -2.13 -14.08
C ASP A 331 -12.35 -3.43 -14.80
N GLY A 332 -11.06 -3.69 -15.01
CA GLY A 332 -10.59 -4.90 -15.69
C GLY A 332 -11.17 -5.02 -17.11
N ARG A 333 -12.01 -6.03 -17.35
CA ARG A 333 -12.73 -6.24 -18.64
C ARG A 333 -14.10 -5.57 -18.68
N HIS A 334 -14.56 -5.00 -17.58
CA HIS A 334 -15.88 -4.40 -17.48
C HIS A 334 -15.82 -2.97 -18.02
N ARG A 335 -16.66 -2.69 -19.03
CA ARG A 335 -16.89 -1.37 -19.59
C ARG A 335 -18.36 -1.05 -19.46
N LEU A 336 -18.69 -0.08 -18.61
CA LEU A 336 -20.07 0.35 -18.40
C LEU A 336 -20.17 1.86 -18.47
N LEU A 337 -21.28 2.34 -19.00
CA LEU A 337 -21.62 3.76 -19.09
C LEU A 337 -22.91 4.00 -18.34
N VAL A 338 -22.97 5.07 -17.57
CA VAL A 338 -24.09 5.42 -16.69
C VAL A 338 -24.72 6.70 -17.22
N TYR A 339 -25.95 6.58 -17.69
CA TYR A 339 -26.73 7.68 -18.27
C TYR A 339 -27.89 8.07 -17.37
N GLU A 340 -28.40 9.29 -17.56
CA GLU A 340 -29.71 9.65 -17.00
C GLU A 340 -30.81 8.69 -17.49
N PHE A 341 -31.75 8.33 -16.61
CA PHE A 341 -32.86 7.47 -16.99
C PHE A 341 -34.01 8.28 -17.59
N LEU A 342 -34.40 7.93 -18.82
CA LEU A 342 -35.49 8.59 -19.55
C LEU A 342 -36.75 7.73 -19.55
N ARG A 343 -37.77 8.18 -18.81
CA ARG A 343 -38.96 7.40 -18.44
C ARG A 343 -39.75 6.87 -19.64
N ASN A 344 -39.84 7.64 -20.72
CA ASN A 344 -40.64 7.29 -21.88
C ASN A 344 -39.87 6.39 -22.86
N GLY A 345 -38.56 6.19 -22.66
CA GLY A 345 -37.75 5.31 -23.51
C GLY A 345 -37.53 5.89 -24.91
N SER A 346 -37.28 5.02 -25.88
CA SER A 346 -36.92 5.37 -27.25
C SER A 346 -38.14 5.66 -28.14
N LEU A 347 -37.95 6.52 -29.14
CA LEU A 347 -39.00 7.02 -30.04
C LEU A 347 -39.58 5.91 -30.95
N ASP A 348 -38.78 4.92 -31.34
CA ASP A 348 -39.22 3.76 -32.12
C ASP A 348 -40.44 3.06 -31.49
N LYS A 349 -40.48 2.98 -30.15
CA LYS A 349 -41.57 2.36 -29.39
C LYS A 349 -42.91 3.07 -29.57
N PHE A 350 -42.90 4.35 -29.95
CA PHE A 350 -44.08 5.16 -30.23
C PHE A 350 -44.43 5.21 -31.72
N LEU A 351 -43.43 5.06 -32.60
CA LEU A 351 -43.63 5.13 -34.05
C LEU A 351 -44.05 3.79 -34.65
N PHE A 352 -43.53 2.68 -34.12
CA PHE A 352 -43.71 1.34 -34.68
C PHE A 352 -44.54 0.42 -33.78
N THR A 353 -45.38 0.99 -32.91
CA THR A 353 -46.28 0.25 -32.03
C THR A 353 -47.27 -0.59 -32.84
N SER A 354 -47.43 -1.88 -32.50
CA SER A 354 -48.51 -2.74 -33.03
C SER A 354 -49.88 -2.31 -32.49
N ASN A 355 -50.93 -2.45 -33.30
CA ASN A 355 -52.29 -1.92 -33.07
C ASN A 355 -52.94 -2.21 -31.69
N ASP A 356 -52.43 -3.16 -30.91
CA ASP A 356 -52.97 -3.53 -29.59
C ASP A 356 -52.52 -2.63 -28.42
N GLN A 357 -51.64 -1.64 -28.63
CA GLN A 357 -51.17 -0.71 -27.58
C GLN A 357 -51.56 0.77 -27.85
N SER A 358 -52.80 0.99 -28.29
CA SER A 358 -53.42 2.29 -28.63
C SER A 358 -53.31 3.41 -27.58
N GLY A 359 -52.82 3.15 -26.36
CA GLY A 359 -52.76 4.14 -25.27
C GLY A 359 -51.56 5.09 -25.28
N LYS A 360 -50.58 4.93 -26.18
CA LYS A 360 -49.33 5.72 -26.22
C LYS A 360 -49.11 6.44 -27.56
N LEU A 361 -50.13 7.11 -28.10
CA LEU A 361 -49.98 7.86 -29.35
C LEU A 361 -49.42 9.26 -29.09
N LEU A 362 -48.31 9.60 -29.75
CA LEU A 362 -47.77 10.96 -29.75
C LEU A 362 -48.70 11.89 -30.54
N THR A 363 -49.10 13.00 -29.92
CA THR A 363 -49.80 14.10 -30.59
C THR A 363 -48.92 14.73 -31.67
N TRP A 364 -49.53 15.46 -32.61
CA TRP A 364 -48.77 16.20 -33.61
C TRP A 364 -47.79 17.20 -32.98
N GLU A 365 -48.23 17.90 -31.93
CA GLU A 365 -47.39 18.83 -31.18
C GLU A 365 -46.17 18.13 -30.59
N ASN A 366 -46.34 16.96 -29.94
CA ASN A 366 -45.22 16.19 -29.42
C ASN A 366 -44.26 15.77 -30.55
N ARG A 367 -44.78 15.31 -31.69
CA ARG A 367 -43.96 14.92 -32.85
C ARG A 367 -43.14 16.10 -33.38
N PHE A 368 -43.76 17.27 -33.50
CA PHE A 368 -43.08 18.49 -33.92
C PHE A 368 -41.97 18.88 -32.93
N ASN A 369 -42.26 18.89 -31.63
CA ASN A 369 -41.30 19.21 -30.58
C ASN A 369 -40.13 18.20 -30.53
N ILE A 370 -40.41 16.92 -30.76
CA ILE A 370 -39.39 15.87 -30.85
C ILE A 370 -38.47 16.10 -32.05
N ALA A 371 -39.02 16.40 -33.23
CA ALA A 371 -38.23 16.71 -34.42
C ALA A 371 -37.37 17.96 -34.21
N LEU A 372 -37.95 19.03 -33.65
CA LEU A 372 -37.26 20.27 -33.33
C LEU A 372 -36.13 20.05 -32.31
N GLY A 373 -36.41 19.32 -31.22
CA GLY A 373 -35.41 19.00 -30.20
C GLY A 373 -34.27 18.15 -30.74
N THR A 374 -34.59 17.15 -31.55
CA THR A 374 -33.58 16.32 -32.23
C THR A 374 -32.69 17.18 -33.14
N GLY A 375 -33.29 18.08 -33.94
CA GLY A 375 -32.56 19.02 -34.77
C GLY A 375 -31.62 19.91 -33.98
N ARG A 376 -32.08 20.49 -32.86
CA ARG A 376 -31.26 21.29 -31.95
C ARG A 376 -30.07 20.51 -31.40
N GLY A 377 -30.29 19.26 -30.97
CA GLY A 377 -29.22 18.40 -30.48
C GLY A 377 -28.14 18.15 -31.54
N ILE A 378 -28.57 17.89 -32.79
CA ILE A 378 -27.64 17.67 -33.91
C ILE A 378 -26.89 18.96 -34.29
N THR A 379 -27.58 20.10 -34.36
CA THR A 379 -26.95 21.41 -34.62
C THR A 379 -25.88 21.71 -33.58
N TYR A 380 -26.18 21.50 -32.29
CA TYR A 380 -25.20 21.69 -31.23
C TYR A 380 -23.93 20.84 -31.42
N LEU A 381 -24.08 19.56 -31.78
CA LEU A 381 -22.95 18.67 -32.04
C LEU A 381 -22.11 19.10 -33.24
N HIS A 382 -22.75 19.63 -34.29
CA HIS A 382 -22.08 19.98 -35.53
C HIS A 382 -21.44 21.36 -35.51
N GLU A 383 -22.08 22.34 -34.88
CA GLU A 383 -21.77 23.77 -35.05
C GLU A 383 -21.34 24.46 -33.75
N GLU A 384 -21.77 23.98 -32.58
CA GLU A 384 -21.55 24.67 -31.29
C GLU A 384 -20.48 23.98 -30.42
N CYS A 385 -20.17 22.71 -30.69
CA CYS A 385 -19.07 22.00 -30.02
C CYS A 385 -17.70 22.48 -30.53
N ARG A 386 -16.68 22.39 -29.66
CA ARG A 386 -15.30 22.79 -29.98
C ARG A 386 -14.75 22.08 -31.23
N ASP A 387 -14.95 20.78 -31.27
CA ASP A 387 -14.71 19.93 -32.44
C ASP A 387 -16.08 19.50 -32.96
N CYS A 388 -16.24 19.44 -34.28
CA CYS A 388 -17.49 18.99 -34.90
C CYS A 388 -17.67 17.49 -34.60
N ILE A 389 -18.79 17.12 -33.99
CA ILE A 389 -19.10 15.74 -33.61
C ILE A 389 -20.14 15.17 -34.57
N ILE A 390 -19.74 14.24 -35.44
CA ILE A 390 -20.68 13.49 -36.27
C ILE A 390 -21.18 12.29 -35.48
N HIS A 391 -22.49 12.19 -35.25
CA HIS A 391 -23.10 11.09 -34.47
C HIS A 391 -23.03 9.71 -35.16
N CYS A 392 -23.15 9.68 -36.50
CA CYS A 392 -23.16 8.49 -37.37
C CYS A 392 -24.32 7.49 -37.19
N ASP A 393 -25.12 7.57 -36.11
CA ASP A 393 -26.24 6.63 -35.88
C ASP A 393 -27.55 7.33 -35.45
N ILE A 394 -27.98 8.37 -36.18
CA ILE A 394 -29.27 9.03 -35.90
C ILE A 394 -30.42 8.19 -36.46
N LYS A 395 -31.26 7.66 -35.55
CA LYS A 395 -32.44 6.82 -35.84
C LYS A 395 -33.43 6.84 -34.66
N PRO A 396 -34.70 6.45 -34.83
CA PRO A 396 -35.71 6.49 -33.77
C PRO A 396 -35.33 5.76 -32.48
N GLU A 397 -34.58 4.66 -32.55
CA GLU A 397 -34.11 3.89 -31.41
C GLU A 397 -33.14 4.69 -30.52
N ASN A 398 -32.40 5.63 -31.13
CA ASN A 398 -31.39 6.46 -30.47
C ASN A 398 -31.93 7.84 -30.07
N ILE A 399 -33.22 8.12 -30.30
CA ILE A 399 -33.90 9.32 -29.79
C ILE A 399 -34.72 8.91 -28.57
N LEU A 400 -34.24 9.26 -27.38
CA LEU A 400 -34.92 8.96 -26.12
C LEU A 400 -35.79 10.12 -25.67
N LEU A 401 -36.86 9.81 -24.94
CA LEU A 401 -37.87 10.77 -24.49
C LEU A 401 -37.91 10.82 -22.96
N ASP A 402 -37.79 12.02 -22.41
CA ASP A 402 -38.01 12.27 -20.98
C ASP A 402 -39.50 12.22 -20.62
N GLU A 403 -39.82 12.49 -19.35
CA GLU A 403 -41.20 12.48 -18.83
C GLU A 403 -42.14 13.46 -19.57
N GLY A 404 -41.60 14.58 -20.06
CA GLY A 404 -42.33 15.60 -20.81
C GLY A 404 -42.32 15.42 -22.33
N TYR A 405 -41.88 14.26 -22.83
CA TYR A 405 -41.67 13.98 -24.27
C TYR A 405 -40.62 14.89 -24.94
N THR A 406 -39.69 15.46 -24.17
CA THR A 406 -38.54 16.16 -24.73
C THR A 406 -37.56 15.15 -25.31
N ALA A 407 -37.16 15.37 -26.56
CA ALA A 407 -36.22 14.50 -27.26
C ALA A 407 -34.78 14.71 -26.81
N LYS A 408 -34.08 13.61 -26.56
CA LYS A 408 -32.64 13.56 -26.27
C LYS A 408 -31.94 12.54 -27.16
N VAL A 409 -30.96 12.99 -27.93
CA VAL A 409 -30.12 12.14 -28.77
C VAL A 409 -29.18 11.31 -27.89
N SER A 410 -29.08 10.02 -28.17
CA SER A 410 -28.34 9.03 -27.38
C SER A 410 -27.50 8.11 -28.28
N ASP A 411 -26.65 7.28 -27.66
CA ASP A 411 -25.81 6.25 -28.31
C ASP A 411 -24.71 6.80 -29.23
N PHE A 412 -23.67 7.33 -28.60
CA PHE A 412 -22.51 7.94 -29.27
C PHE A 412 -21.41 6.93 -29.62
N GLY A 413 -21.69 5.61 -29.55
CA GLY A 413 -20.70 4.55 -29.77
C GLY A 413 -20.06 4.57 -31.16
N LEU A 414 -20.74 5.18 -32.15
CA LEU A 414 -20.26 5.33 -33.52
C LEU A 414 -19.83 6.76 -33.87
N ALA A 415 -19.86 7.68 -32.91
CA ALA A 415 -19.58 9.09 -33.14
C ALA A 415 -18.14 9.31 -33.63
N LYS A 416 -17.88 10.46 -34.27
CA LYS A 416 -16.56 10.84 -34.76
C LYS A 416 -16.31 12.34 -34.53
N LEU A 417 -15.16 12.64 -33.93
CA LEU A 417 -14.65 14.00 -33.77
C LEU A 417 -13.94 14.46 -35.05
N MET A 418 -14.29 15.65 -35.53
CA MET A 418 -13.66 16.31 -36.66
C MET A 418 -13.10 17.66 -36.24
N LYS A 419 -11.84 17.91 -36.61
CA LYS A 419 -11.23 19.21 -36.40
C LYS A 419 -11.75 20.19 -37.46
N PRO A 420 -12.00 21.47 -37.11
CA PRO A 420 -12.51 22.47 -38.03
C PRO A 420 -11.72 22.66 -39.34
N LYS A 421 -10.43 22.29 -39.34
CA LYS A 421 -9.53 22.42 -40.51
C LYS A 421 -9.69 21.30 -41.55
N ASP A 422 -10.35 20.20 -41.20
CA ASP A 422 -10.41 18.97 -42.01
C ASP A 422 -11.73 18.78 -42.78
N HIS A 423 -12.59 19.81 -42.85
CA HIS A 423 -13.94 19.76 -43.45
C HIS A 423 -13.99 19.26 -44.92
N ARG A 424 -12.85 19.14 -45.62
CA ARG A 424 -12.79 18.80 -47.04
C ARG A 424 -12.50 17.32 -47.35
N HIS A 425 -12.04 16.52 -46.38
CA HIS A 425 -11.72 15.10 -46.64
C HIS A 425 -12.04 14.21 -45.43
N LEU A 426 -13.25 13.66 -45.39
CA LEU A 426 -13.60 12.57 -44.48
C LEU A 426 -13.04 11.25 -45.03
N SER A 427 -11.87 10.81 -44.56
CA SER A 427 -11.50 9.40 -44.63
C SER A 427 -12.15 8.68 -43.45
N LEU A 428 -13.33 8.09 -43.68
CA LEU A 428 -13.89 7.08 -42.78
C LEU A 428 -13.23 5.75 -43.13
N ALA A 429 -12.43 5.19 -42.21
CA ALA A 429 -11.76 3.90 -42.41
C ALA A 429 -12.74 2.71 -42.55
N SER A 430 -14.01 2.91 -42.21
CA SER A 430 -15.09 1.91 -42.28
C SER A 430 -16.45 2.61 -42.38
N ILE A 431 -17.39 2.03 -43.14
CA ILE A 431 -18.79 2.45 -43.13
C ILE A 431 -19.39 2.09 -41.77
N ARG A 432 -20.06 3.05 -41.13
CA ARG A 432 -20.69 2.91 -39.81
C ARG A 432 -22.08 3.52 -39.84
N GLY A 433 -23.01 2.94 -39.09
CA GLY A 433 -24.39 3.40 -38.96
C GLY A 433 -25.39 2.32 -39.34
N THR A 434 -26.67 2.65 -39.20
CA THR A 434 -27.78 1.70 -39.41
C THR A 434 -28.29 1.76 -40.85
N ARG A 435 -28.39 0.59 -41.51
CA ARG A 435 -28.93 0.47 -42.87
C ARG A 435 -30.34 1.08 -42.93
N GLY A 436 -30.60 1.89 -43.97
CA GLY A 436 -31.84 2.65 -44.11
C GLY A 436 -31.75 4.09 -43.60
N TYR A 437 -30.76 4.39 -42.73
CA TYR A 437 -30.46 5.74 -42.23
C TYR A 437 -29.11 6.27 -42.74
N LEU A 438 -28.35 5.45 -43.47
CA LEU A 438 -27.09 5.86 -44.11
C LEU A 438 -27.36 6.84 -45.27
N ALA A 439 -26.51 7.85 -45.39
CA ALA A 439 -26.46 8.71 -46.57
C ALA A 439 -26.08 7.90 -47.83
N PRO A 440 -26.57 8.27 -49.02
CA PRO A 440 -26.39 7.52 -50.27
C PRO A 440 -24.94 7.44 -50.77
#